data_AF-A0A8T3LV84-F1
#
_entry.id   AF-A0A8T3LV84-F1
#
_cell.length_a   1.000
_cell.length_b   1.000
_cell.length_c   1.000
_cell.angle_alpha   90.00
_cell.angle_beta   90.00
_cell.angle_gamma   90.00
#
_symmetry.space_group_name_H-M   'P 1'
#
loop_
_entity.id
_entity.type
_entity.pdbx_description
1 polymer ?
#
loop_
_entity_poly.entity_id
_entity_poly.type
_entity_poly.pdbx_seq_one_letter_code
_entity_poly.pdbx_strand_id
1 'polypeptide(L)'
;MSSPVVIALKRAGRRDLKVGKLEGLWWLKGEDYADFDPRTSDRSRWRWTAMLRWPDEVPDDIRDDAFARATRKVGAETARRLHVAVLHEGPCAQLMHHGPYADEAPSIERLHRFIDDQGLTPHGRHHEIYLTDARRSAPERMRTILRQPVR
;
A
#
# COMPACT_ATOMS: atom_id res chain seq x y z
N MET A 1 -8.55 1.06 -14.79
CA MET A 1 -9.20 0.07 -13.90
C MET A 1 -10.28 0.81 -13.14
N SER A 2 -11.52 0.32 -13.12
CA SER A 2 -12.65 1.05 -12.54
C SER A 2 -13.02 0.46 -11.17
N SER A 3 -12.83 1.24 -10.10
CA SER A 3 -13.23 0.85 -8.74
C SER A 3 -14.75 0.93 -8.57
N PRO A 4 -15.43 -0.12 -8.08
CA PRO A 4 -16.87 -0.08 -7.81
C PRO A 4 -17.26 1.05 -6.84
N VAL A 5 -16.45 1.32 -5.81
CA VAL A 5 -16.68 2.43 -4.86
C VAL A 5 -16.64 3.79 -5.57
N VAL A 6 -15.59 4.05 -6.37
CA VAL A 6 -15.46 5.33 -7.09
C VAL A 6 -16.61 5.51 -8.09
N ILE A 7 -17.05 4.45 -8.75
CA ILE A 7 -18.20 4.50 -9.66
C ILE A 7 -19.48 4.86 -8.88
N ALA A 8 -19.73 4.18 -7.76
CA ALA A 8 -20.92 4.39 -6.94
C ALA A 8 -20.97 5.82 -6.37
N LEU A 9 -19.86 6.31 -5.82
CA LEU A 9 -19.77 7.68 -5.31
C LEU A 9 -19.98 8.74 -6.41
N LYS A 10 -19.45 8.50 -7.62
CA LYS A 10 -19.71 9.38 -8.77
C LYS A 10 -21.19 9.41 -9.15
N ARG A 11 -21.88 8.27 -9.11
CA ARG A 11 -23.32 8.19 -9.34
C ARG A 11 -24.12 8.90 -8.24
N ALA A 12 -23.62 8.88 -7.01
CA ALA A 12 -24.17 9.63 -5.88
C ALA A 12 -23.82 11.14 -5.91
N GLY A 13 -23.25 11.65 -7.01
CA GLY A 13 -23.00 13.09 -7.21
C GLY A 13 -21.63 13.60 -6.78
N ARG A 14 -20.73 12.74 -6.26
CA ARG A 14 -19.35 13.15 -5.91
C ARG A 14 -18.50 13.32 -7.16
N ARG A 15 -17.94 14.51 -7.37
CA ARG A 15 -17.08 14.83 -8.52
C ARG A 15 -15.60 14.57 -8.22
N ASP A 16 -14.82 14.47 -9.29
CA ASP A 16 -13.34 14.42 -9.27
C ASP A 16 -12.68 13.27 -8.49
N LEU A 17 -13.44 12.23 -8.16
CA LEU A 17 -12.90 11.03 -7.53
C LEU A 17 -12.01 10.23 -8.48
N LYS A 18 -10.80 9.91 -8.01
CA LYS A 18 -9.87 8.98 -8.65
C LYS A 18 -9.74 7.74 -7.76
N VAL A 19 -9.51 6.59 -8.38
CA VAL A 19 -9.14 5.39 -7.64
C VAL A 19 -7.81 5.67 -6.93
N GLY A 20 -7.72 5.29 -5.65
CA GLY A 20 -6.47 5.32 -4.91
C GLY A 20 -5.34 4.60 -5.66
N LYS A 21 -4.11 4.96 -5.32
CA LYS A 21 -2.95 4.23 -5.83
C LYS A 21 -2.93 2.84 -5.21
N LEU A 22 -2.31 1.88 -5.90
CA LEU A 22 -2.09 0.58 -5.31
C LEU A 22 -1.10 0.76 -4.16
N GLU A 23 -1.42 0.15 -3.03
CA GLU A 23 -0.64 0.21 -1.79
C GLU A 23 -0.29 -1.23 -1.39
N GLY A 24 0.90 -1.43 -0.81
CA GLY A 24 1.40 -2.73 -0.39
C GLY A 24 2.04 -2.66 1.00
N LEU A 25 1.57 -3.49 1.93
CA LEU A 25 2.23 -3.72 3.21
C LEU A 25 3.10 -4.98 3.12
N TRP A 26 4.31 -4.95 3.67
CA TRP A 26 5.30 -6.03 3.58
C TRP A 26 5.90 -6.38 4.94
N TRP A 27 6.07 -7.68 5.21
CA TRP A 27 6.65 -8.21 6.45
C TRP A 27 7.10 -9.68 6.29
N LEU A 28 7.82 -10.27 7.27
CA LEU A 28 8.17 -11.71 7.26
C LEU A 28 7.16 -12.58 8.03
N LYS A 29 7.09 -12.43 9.36
CA LYS A 29 6.21 -13.18 10.27
C LYS A 29 5.97 -12.35 11.52
N GLY A 30 4.77 -12.42 12.10
CA GLY A 30 4.36 -11.50 13.17
C GLY A 30 3.93 -10.14 12.60
N GLU A 31 3.74 -9.15 13.47
CA GLU A 31 3.37 -7.79 13.08
C GLU A 31 4.51 -6.76 13.23
N ASP A 32 5.59 -7.16 13.91
CA ASP A 32 6.71 -6.26 14.22
C ASP A 32 7.79 -6.26 13.13
N TYR A 33 8.30 -5.05 12.87
CA TYR A 33 9.35 -4.74 11.89
C TYR A 33 10.72 -5.36 12.21
N ALA A 34 10.95 -5.82 13.44
CA ALA A 34 12.28 -6.14 13.95
C ALA A 34 13.09 -7.09 13.03
N ASP A 35 12.39 -7.97 12.31
CA ASP A 35 12.99 -8.97 11.43
C ASP A 35 12.88 -8.65 9.92
N PHE A 36 12.18 -7.59 9.52
CA PHE A 36 11.95 -7.27 8.10
C PHE A 36 12.83 -6.11 7.64
N ASP A 37 13.83 -6.42 6.83
CA ASP A 37 14.59 -5.45 6.05
C ASP A 37 14.45 -5.79 4.55
N PRO A 38 13.79 -4.94 3.74
CA PRO A 38 13.62 -5.18 2.30
C PRO A 38 14.93 -5.39 1.54
N ARG A 39 16.04 -4.91 2.09
CA ARG A 39 17.37 -4.94 1.46
C ARG A 39 18.07 -6.29 1.62
N THR A 40 17.78 -7.01 2.70
CA THR A 40 18.56 -8.19 3.11
C THR A 40 17.69 -9.43 3.36
N SER A 41 16.39 -9.27 3.61
CA SER A 41 15.51 -10.39 3.93
C SER A 41 15.21 -11.28 2.71
N ASP A 42 15.04 -12.58 2.98
CA ASP A 42 14.67 -13.56 1.95
C ASP A 42 13.24 -13.30 1.44
N ARG A 43 13.15 -12.88 0.17
CA ARG A 43 11.90 -12.56 -0.54
C ARG A 43 10.91 -13.72 -0.60
N SER A 44 11.38 -14.98 -0.53
CA SER A 44 10.49 -16.16 -0.52
C SER A 44 9.65 -16.25 0.76
N ARG A 45 10.07 -15.56 1.81
CA ARG A 45 9.41 -15.55 3.12
C ARG A 45 8.51 -14.32 3.33
N TRP A 46 8.44 -13.43 2.35
CA TRP A 46 7.66 -12.21 2.46
C TRP A 46 6.16 -12.51 2.49
N ARG A 47 5.50 -11.86 3.43
CA ARG A 47 4.06 -11.73 3.51
C ARG A 47 3.68 -10.33 3.09
N TRP A 48 2.48 -10.21 2.53
CA TRP A 48 2.01 -8.94 2.03
C TRP A 48 0.50 -8.77 2.11
N THR A 49 0.06 -7.52 2.03
CA THR A 49 -1.35 -7.15 1.81
C THR A 49 -1.38 -6.03 0.80
N ALA A 50 -2.08 -6.26 -0.31
CA ALA A 50 -2.32 -5.26 -1.34
C ALA A 50 -3.63 -4.53 -1.06
N MET A 51 -3.62 -3.21 -1.18
CA MET A 51 -4.71 -2.33 -0.75
C MET A 51 -5.02 -1.26 -1.80
N LEU A 52 -6.25 -0.75 -1.74
CA LEU A 52 -6.68 0.45 -2.46
C LEU A 52 -7.42 1.33 -1.47
N ARG A 53 -6.87 2.51 -1.16
CA ARG A 53 -7.56 3.46 -0.30
C ARG A 53 -8.89 3.92 -0.90
N TRP A 54 -9.91 3.98 -0.06
CA TRP A 54 -11.17 4.67 -0.34
C TRP A 54 -11.18 6.06 0.31
N PRO A 55 -12.01 7.00 -0.18
CA PRO A 55 -12.27 8.25 0.54
C PRO A 55 -12.70 7.99 1.99
N ASP A 56 -12.43 8.93 2.89
CA ASP A 56 -12.71 8.72 4.32
C ASP A 56 -14.22 8.59 4.60
N GLU A 57 -15.05 9.26 3.80
CA GLU A 57 -16.51 9.22 3.89
C GLU A 57 -17.09 8.38 2.74
N VAL A 58 -17.14 7.06 2.92
CA VAL A 58 -17.93 6.16 2.08
C VAL A 58 -19.12 5.65 2.89
N PRO A 59 -20.36 5.97 2.48
CA PRO A 59 -21.56 5.40 3.10
C PRO A 59 -21.53 3.86 3.12
N ASP A 60 -22.01 3.27 4.22
CA ASP A 60 -21.96 1.81 4.46
C ASP A 60 -22.66 1.01 3.35
N ASP A 61 -23.77 1.50 2.81
CA ASP A 61 -24.50 0.86 1.71
C ASP A 61 -23.67 0.80 0.41
N ILE A 62 -22.98 1.90 0.08
CA ILE A 62 -22.06 1.96 -1.06
C ILE A 62 -20.86 1.06 -0.83
N ARG A 63 -20.30 1.06 0.38
CA ARG A 63 -19.18 0.23 0.78
C ARG A 63 -19.50 -1.25 0.60
N ASP A 64 -20.64 -1.68 1.14
CA ASP A 64 -21.04 -3.08 1.19
C ASP A 64 -21.43 -3.60 -0.21
N ASP A 65 -22.15 -2.81 -1.02
CA ASP A 65 -22.44 -3.18 -2.42
C ASP A 65 -21.15 -3.28 -3.26
N ALA A 66 -20.24 -2.31 -3.12
CA ALA A 66 -18.99 -2.30 -3.84
C ALA A 66 -18.11 -3.50 -3.48
N PHE A 67 -18.02 -3.83 -2.19
CA PHE A 67 -17.32 -5.01 -1.70
C PHE A 67 -17.95 -6.29 -2.27
N ALA A 68 -19.27 -6.45 -2.16
CA ALA A 68 -19.97 -7.62 -2.70
C ALA A 68 -19.78 -7.78 -4.21
N ARG A 69 -19.77 -6.68 -4.98
CA ARG A 69 -19.46 -6.70 -6.43
C ARG A 69 -18.02 -7.12 -6.71
N ALA A 70 -17.05 -6.66 -5.92
CA ALA A 70 -15.66 -7.05 -6.08
C ALA A 70 -15.46 -8.53 -5.77
N THR A 71 -16.04 -9.02 -4.67
CA THR A 71 -15.99 -10.43 -4.25
C THR A 71 -16.55 -11.37 -5.32
N ARG A 72 -17.66 -11.01 -5.99
CA ARG A 72 -18.23 -11.83 -7.08
C ARG A 72 -17.38 -11.90 -8.35
N LYS A 73 -16.43 -10.98 -8.54
CA LYS A 73 -15.57 -10.94 -9.74
C LYS A 73 -14.27 -11.73 -9.60
N VAL A 74 -13.94 -12.16 -8.39
CA VAL A 74 -12.69 -12.86 -8.09
C VAL A 74 -12.96 -14.33 -7.76
N GLY A 75 -11.93 -15.18 -7.86
CA GLY A 75 -12.06 -16.59 -7.50
C GLY A 75 -12.33 -16.79 -6.00
N ALA A 76 -12.86 -17.95 -5.63
CA ALA A 76 -13.29 -18.25 -4.26
C ALA A 76 -12.16 -18.10 -3.22
N GLU A 77 -10.92 -18.44 -3.57
CA GLU A 77 -9.76 -18.26 -2.68
C GLU A 77 -9.50 -16.77 -2.40
N THR A 78 -9.45 -15.93 -3.45
CA THR A 78 -9.27 -14.49 -3.32
C THR A 78 -10.43 -13.84 -2.57
N ALA A 79 -11.66 -14.29 -2.84
CA ALA A 79 -12.86 -13.81 -2.15
C ALA A 79 -12.78 -14.01 -0.63
N ARG A 80 -12.19 -15.11 -0.15
CA ARG A 80 -12.00 -15.38 1.28
C ARG A 80 -10.96 -14.49 1.95
N ARG A 81 -10.02 -13.92 1.18
CA ARG A 81 -8.95 -13.04 1.69
C ARG A 81 -9.29 -11.56 1.55
N LEU A 82 -10.24 -11.22 0.69
CA LEU A 82 -10.71 -9.86 0.49
C LEU A 82 -11.44 -9.38 1.76
N HIS A 83 -11.11 -8.20 2.23
CA HIS A 83 -11.77 -7.58 3.40
C HIS A 83 -11.66 -6.06 3.30
N VAL A 84 -12.47 -5.36 4.10
CA VAL A 84 -12.34 -3.92 4.32
C VAL A 84 -11.69 -3.73 5.69
N ALA A 85 -10.71 -2.84 5.76
CA ALA A 85 -10.02 -2.51 7.00
C ALA A 85 -9.76 -1.00 7.09
N VAL A 86 -9.66 -0.51 8.32
CA VAL A 86 -9.11 0.82 8.62
C VAL A 86 -7.64 0.63 9.00
N LEU A 87 -6.76 1.38 8.37
CA LEU A 87 -5.32 1.35 8.65
C LEU A 87 -4.92 2.59 9.45
N HIS A 88 -4.56 2.39 10.71
CA HIS A 88 -3.98 3.43 11.56
C HIS A 88 -2.46 3.27 11.60
N GLU A 89 -1.76 3.91 10.67
CA GLU A 89 -0.29 3.80 10.56
C GLU A 89 0.47 4.58 11.64
N GLY A 90 -0.13 5.65 12.18
CA GLY A 90 0.56 6.53 13.12
C GLY A 90 1.66 7.38 12.45
N PRO A 91 2.63 7.89 13.23
CA PRO A 91 3.78 8.60 12.69
C PRO A 91 4.59 7.72 11.73
N CYS A 92 4.98 8.28 10.59
CA CYS A 92 5.79 7.59 9.59
C CYS A 92 6.85 8.52 9.02
N ALA A 93 7.99 7.93 8.65
CA ALA A 93 8.92 8.54 7.70
C ALA A 93 8.60 8.02 6.29
N GLN A 94 8.77 8.86 5.27
CA GLN A 94 8.56 8.45 3.88
C GLN A 94 9.53 9.14 2.93
N LEU A 95 9.89 8.47 1.84
CA LEU A 95 10.63 9.06 0.72
C LEU A 95 10.07 8.58 -0.62
N MET A 96 10.25 9.39 -1.66
CA MET A 96 9.99 8.99 -3.04
C MET A 96 11.18 8.22 -3.61
N HIS A 97 10.96 6.99 -4.03
CA HIS A 97 11.87 6.23 -4.88
C HIS A 97 11.57 6.49 -6.36
N HIS A 98 12.63 6.64 -7.15
CA HIS A 98 12.59 6.77 -8.59
C HIS A 98 13.38 5.62 -9.20
N GLY A 99 12.73 4.82 -10.05
CA GLY A 99 13.36 3.63 -10.64
C GLY A 99 12.59 2.33 -10.35
N PRO A 100 13.15 1.20 -10.79
CA PRO A 100 12.55 -0.11 -10.60
C PRO A 100 12.61 -0.58 -9.15
N TYR A 101 11.65 -1.41 -8.74
CA TYR A 101 11.56 -1.95 -7.37
C TYR A 101 12.81 -2.72 -6.90
N ALA A 102 13.55 -3.32 -7.84
CA ALA A 102 14.80 -4.02 -7.52
C ALA A 102 15.90 -3.07 -7.00
N ASP A 103 15.81 -1.78 -7.32
CA ASP A 103 16.81 -0.75 -7.00
C ASP A 103 16.36 0.13 -5.82
N GLU A 104 15.36 -0.30 -5.04
CA GLU A 104 14.85 0.47 -3.90
C GLU A 104 15.83 0.50 -2.71
N ALA A 105 16.77 -0.44 -2.65
CA ALA A 105 17.65 -0.62 -1.49
C ALA A 105 18.41 0.65 -1.04
N PRO A 106 19.03 1.45 -1.93
CA PRO A 106 19.66 2.72 -1.53
C PRO A 106 18.67 3.76 -1.01
N SER A 107 17.43 3.75 -1.51
CA SER A 107 16.38 4.66 -1.05
C SER A 107 15.88 4.28 0.35
N ILE A 108 15.75 2.98 0.62
CA ILE A 108 15.40 2.43 1.93
C ILE A 108 16.50 2.71 2.95
N GLU A 109 17.76 2.54 2.57
CA GLU A 109 18.89 2.89 3.43
C GLU A 109 18.90 4.37 3.80
N ARG A 110 18.65 5.25 2.83
CA ARG A 110 18.53 6.69 3.09
C ARG A 110 17.38 7.02 4.03
N LEU A 111 16.24 6.34 3.86
CA LEU A 111 15.07 6.50 4.74
C LEU A 111 15.41 6.06 6.18
N HIS A 112 16.04 4.89 6.36
CA HIS A 112 16.40 4.38 7.68
C HIS A 112 17.46 5.23 8.38
N ARG A 113 18.46 5.72 7.64
CA ARG A 113 19.44 6.67 8.19
C ARG A 113 18.75 7.94 8.68
N PHE A 114 17.81 8.48 7.91
CA PHE A 114 17.03 9.64 8.35
C PHE A 114 16.23 9.33 9.63
N ILE A 115 15.61 8.15 9.74
CA ILE A 115 14.87 7.75 10.95
C ILE A 115 15.81 7.73 12.17
N ASP A 116 16.99 7.13 12.03
CA ASP A 116 18.02 7.05 13.08
C ASP A 116 18.54 8.44 13.46
N ASP A 117 18.82 9.31 12.48
CA ASP A 117 19.25 10.69 12.68
C ASP A 117 18.20 11.53 13.45
N GLN A 118 16.92 11.16 13.39
CA GLN A 118 15.85 11.78 14.16
C GLN A 118 15.67 11.18 15.58
N GLY A 119 16.49 10.20 15.96
CA GLY A 119 16.39 9.49 17.23
C GLY A 119 15.15 8.60 17.33
N LEU A 120 14.58 8.19 16.19
CA LEU A 120 13.39 7.36 16.10
C LEU A 120 13.76 5.93 15.73
N THR A 121 12.84 4.99 15.94
CA THR A 121 13.02 3.59 15.56
C THR A 121 11.96 3.13 14.56
N PRO A 122 12.32 2.37 13.51
CA PRO A 122 11.34 1.73 12.64
C PRO A 122 10.39 0.82 13.43
N HIS A 123 9.11 0.86 13.07
CA HIS A 123 8.04 0.05 13.66
C HIS A 123 7.03 -0.37 12.58
N GLY A 124 6.17 -1.34 12.88
CA GLY A 124 5.07 -1.77 12.02
C GLY A 124 5.50 -2.44 10.70
N ARG A 125 4.62 -2.40 9.70
CA ARG A 125 4.86 -3.03 8.39
C ARG A 125 5.45 -2.01 7.43
N HIS A 126 6.38 -2.44 6.58
CA HIS A 126 6.88 -1.58 5.50
C HIS A 126 5.75 -1.30 4.51
N HIS A 127 5.61 -0.04 4.08
CA HIS A 127 4.51 0.38 3.22
C HIS A 127 5.02 1.01 1.93
N GLU A 128 4.63 0.43 0.81
CA GLU A 128 4.91 0.93 -0.54
C GLU A 128 3.63 1.47 -1.20
N ILE A 129 3.71 2.66 -1.80
CA ILE A 129 2.60 3.27 -2.56
C ILE A 129 3.03 3.45 -4.02
N TYR A 130 2.43 2.67 -4.92
CA TYR A 130 2.80 2.62 -6.34
C TYR A 130 2.09 3.73 -7.14
N LEU A 131 2.81 4.81 -7.42
CA LEU A 131 2.24 5.97 -8.12
C LEU A 131 2.12 5.73 -9.64
N THR A 132 2.94 4.82 -10.17
CA THR A 132 3.02 4.41 -11.57
C THR A 132 2.63 2.94 -11.75
N ASP A 133 2.00 2.60 -12.87
CA ASP A 133 1.73 1.19 -13.23
C ASP A 133 3.02 0.59 -13.85
N ALA A 134 3.69 -0.30 -13.12
CA ALA A 134 4.93 -0.95 -13.55
C ALA A 134 4.79 -1.74 -14.85
N ARG A 135 3.57 -2.17 -15.22
CA ARG A 135 3.33 -2.88 -16.49
C ARG A 135 3.29 -1.97 -17.70
N ARG A 136 3.23 -0.65 -17.48
CA ARG A 136 3.03 0.37 -18.52
C ARG A 136 4.13 1.42 -18.55
N SER A 137 4.90 1.54 -17.48
CA SER A 137 5.91 2.58 -17.31
C SER A 137 7.27 1.99 -17.58
N ALA A 138 8.12 2.73 -18.29
CA ALA A 138 9.53 2.38 -18.38
C ALA A 138 10.16 2.41 -16.97
N PRO A 139 11.06 1.46 -16.63
CA PRO A 139 11.62 1.32 -15.28
C PRO A 139 12.14 2.63 -14.67
N GLU A 140 12.82 3.46 -15.45
CA GLU A 140 13.42 4.73 -15.03
C GLU A 140 12.39 5.83 -14.73
N ARG A 141 11.12 5.65 -15.14
CA ARG A 141 10.01 6.57 -14.87
C ARG A 141 9.12 6.10 -13.73
N MET A 142 9.40 4.93 -13.17
CA MET A 142 8.63 4.39 -12.05
C MET A 142 8.83 5.25 -10.81
N ARG A 143 7.74 5.42 -10.07
CA ARG A 143 7.70 6.19 -8.82
C ARG A 143 6.94 5.41 -7.76
N THR A 144 7.61 5.16 -6.65
CA THR A 144 7.07 4.49 -5.47
C THR A 144 7.32 5.39 -4.26
N ILE A 145 6.31 5.63 -3.43
CA ILE A 145 6.59 6.18 -2.09
C ILE A 145 6.92 4.99 -1.21
N LEU A 146 8.11 5.01 -0.60
CA LEU A 146 8.50 4.07 0.45
C LEU A 146 8.20 4.76 1.78
N ARG A 147 7.43 4.09 2.63
CA ARG A 147 7.01 4.58 3.94
C ARG A 147 7.31 3.55 5.01
N GLN A 148 7.83 4.03 6.11
CA GLN A 148 8.12 3.24 7.29
C GLN A 148 7.47 3.89 8.51
N PRO A 149 6.56 3.18 9.22
CA PRO A 149 6.09 3.64 10.53
C PRO A 149 7.23 3.74 11.53
N VAL A 150 7.14 4.71 12.45
CA VAL A 150 8.21 5.03 13.42
C VAL A 150 7.64 5.30 14.80
N ARG A 151 8.49 5.15 15.83
CA ARG A 151 8.22 5.50 17.23
C ARG A 151 9.45 6.06 17.92
#